data_AF-A0A9E0QJE6-F1
#
_entry.id   AF-A0A9E0QJE6-F1
#
_cell.length_a   1.000
_cell.length_b   1.000
_cell.length_c   1.000
_cell.angle_alpha   90.00
_cell.angle_beta   90.00
_cell.angle_gamma   90.00
#
_symmetry.space_group_name_H-M   'P 1'
#
loop_
_entity.id
_entity.type
_entity.pdbx_description
1 polymer ?
#
loop_
_entity_poly.entity_id
_entity_poly.type
_entity_poly.pdbx_seq_one_letter_code
_entity_poly.pdbx_strand_id
1 'polypeptide(L)' 'MYVCLCHGVTDRAITQAARDGVDTFDALQQRTGVSTCCGACREHAEDVFASACVSEAGATAATITVGQWQPAAMAR' A
#
# COMPACT_ATOMS: atom_id res chain seq x y z
N MET A 1 -7.81 -1.43 6.71
CA MET A 1 -8.13 -2.17 7.95
C MET A 1 -7.27 -1.65 9.10
N TYR A 2 -7.58 -1.93 10.38
CA TYR A 2 -6.61 -1.73 11.46
C TYR A 2 -5.51 -2.78 11.37
N VAL A 3 -4.26 -2.34 11.43
CA VAL A 3 -3.08 -3.20 11.44
C VAL A 3 -2.53 -3.28 12.87
N CYS A 4 -2.44 -2.15 13.59
CA CYS A 4 -2.01 -2.12 14.98
C CYS A 4 -3.13 -1.60 15.89
N LEU A 5 -3.59 -2.44 16.81
CA LEU A 5 -4.62 -2.07 17.79
C LEU A 5 -4.06 -1.19 18.92
N CYS A 6 -2.81 -1.41 19.36
CA CYS A 6 -2.21 -0.66 20.45
C CYS A 6 -2.09 0.85 20.16
N HIS A 7 -1.78 1.19 18.91
CA HIS A 7 -1.57 2.58 18.47
C HIS A 7 -2.60 3.05 17.43
N GLY A 8 -3.65 2.25 17.18
CA GLY A 8 -4.69 2.61 16.21
C GLY A 8 -4.17 2.79 14.77
N VAL A 9 -3.09 2.11 14.38
CA VAL A 9 -2.50 2.26 13.04
C VAL A 9 -3.33 1.45 12.05
N THR A 10 -3.71 2.09 10.94
CA THR A 10 -4.44 1.46 9.84
C THR A 10 -3.54 1.20 8.65
N ASP A 11 -3.96 0.27 7.80
CA ASP A 11 -3.35 -0.03 6.51
C ASP A 11 -3.16 1.22 5.63
N ARG A 12 -4.15 2.13 5.65
CA ARG A 12 -4.08 3.43 4.97
C ARG A 12 -3.00 4.33 5.57
N ALA A 13 -2.83 4.32 6.89
CA ALA A 13 -1.78 5.11 7.55
C ALA A 13 -0.38 4.60 7.18
N ILE A 14 -0.20 3.27 7.07
CA ILE A 14 1.06 2.67 6.63
C ILE A 14 1.33 3.03 5.17
N THR A 15 0.34 2.85 4.29
CA THR A 15 0.45 3.19 2.87
C THR A 15 0.74 4.67 2.65
N GLN A 16 0.07 5.56 3.40
CA GLN A 16 0.33 7.00 3.30
C GLN A 16 1.72 7.36 3.81
N ALA A 17 2.19 6.74 4.90
CA ALA A 17 3.53 6.99 5.41
C ALA A 17 4.60 6.59 4.36
N ALA A 18 4.43 5.46 3.68
CA ALA A 18 5.30 5.04 2.58
C ALA A 18 5.30 6.06 1.43
N ARG A 19 4.11 6.53 1.00
CA ARG A 19 3.97 7.57 -0.04
C ARG A 19 4.60 8.91 0.32
N ASP A 20 4.57 9.24 1.60
CA ASP A 20 5.19 10.44 2.15
C ASP A 20 6.72 10.29 2.32
N GLY A 21 7.32 9.22 1.78
CA GLY A 21 8.76 9.02 1.69
C GLY A 21 9.39 8.19 2.81
N VAL A 22 8.59 7.49 3.63
CA VAL A 22 9.12 6.53 4.60
C VAL A 22 9.54 5.27 3.87
N ASP A 23 10.85 5.00 3.81
CA ASP A 23 11.43 3.87 3.07
C ASP A 23 11.92 2.72 3.97
N THR A 24 11.95 2.91 5.29
CA THR A 24 12.35 1.86 6.25
C THR A 24 11.25 1.58 7.27
N PHE A 25 11.17 0.33 7.71
CA PHE A 25 10.20 -0.06 8.75
C PHE A 25 10.48 0.66 10.06
N ASP A 26 11.75 0.86 10.45
CA ASP A 26 12.11 1.60 11.66
C ASP A 26 11.58 3.05 11.62
N ALA A 27 11.73 3.75 10.50
CA ALA A 27 11.14 5.08 10.32
C ALA A 27 9.60 5.06 10.38
N LEU A 28 8.96 3.99 9.87
CA LEU A 28 7.52 3.80 10.03
C LEU A 28 7.12 3.63 11.50
N GLN A 29 7.89 2.87 12.28
CA GLN A 29 7.68 2.70 13.71
C GLN A 29 7.83 4.02 14.47
N GLN A 30 8.87 4.80 14.17
CA GLN A 30 9.07 6.12 14.79
C GLN A 30 7.91 7.08 14.46
N ARG A 31 7.39 7.03 13.23
CA ARG A 31 6.34 7.94 12.76
C ARG A 31 4.95 7.58 13.26
N THR A 32 4.62 6.28 13.36
CA THR A 32 3.25 5.81 13.61
C THR A 32 3.09 5.07 14.93
N GLY A 33 4.19 4.69 15.58
CA GLY A 33 4.22 3.80 16.72
C GLY A 33 4.00 2.32 16.38
N VAL A 34 3.75 1.93 15.12
CA VAL A 34 3.43 0.53 14.76
C VAL A 34 4.44 -0.47 15.36
N SER A 35 3.95 -1.59 15.91
CA SER A 35 4.77 -2.66 16.49
C SER A 35 5.67 -2.28 17.69
N THR A 36 5.52 -1.10 18.30
CA THR A 36 6.34 -0.68 19.45
C THR A 36 5.73 -0.98 20.83
N CYS A 37 4.53 -1.56 20.90
CA CYS A 37 3.86 -1.94 22.16
C CYS A 37 3.90 -3.46 22.41
N CYS A 38 2.97 -4.22 21.83
CA CYS A 38 2.90 -5.68 22.04
C CYS A 38 3.60 -6.51 20.95
N GLY A 39 3.95 -5.90 19.81
CA GLY A 39 4.61 -6.57 18.69
C GLY A 39 3.75 -7.52 17.84
N ALA A 40 2.54 -7.89 18.26
CA ALA A 40 1.71 -8.90 17.59
C ALA A 40 1.32 -8.57 16.13
N CYS A 41 1.35 -7.30 15.75
CA CYS A 41 1.06 -6.85 14.38
C CYS A 41 2.27 -6.83 13.46
N ARG A 42 3.48 -7.19 13.93
CA ARG A 42 4.74 -6.92 13.22
C ARG A 42 4.78 -7.52 11.83
N GLU A 43 4.59 -8.83 11.71
CA GLU A 43 4.66 -9.53 10.41
C GLU A 43 3.66 -8.92 9.43
N HIS A 44 2.41 -8.74 9.87
CA HIS A 44 1.37 -8.14 9.02
C HIS A 44 1.67 -6.68 8.64
N ALA A 45 2.24 -5.88 9.54
CA ALA A 45 2.63 -4.50 9.25
C ALA A 45 3.81 -4.42 8.27
N GLU A 46 4.78 -5.34 8.37
CA GLU A 46 5.90 -5.46 7.44
C GLU A 46 5.40 -5.82 6.02
N ASP A 47 4.45 -6.76 5.90
CA ASP A 47 3.84 -7.14 4.61
C ASP A 47 3.09 -5.97 3.95
N VAL A 48 2.28 -5.24 4.73
CA VAL A 48 1.54 -4.06 4.23
C VAL A 48 2.52 -2.97 3.80
N PHE A 49 3.57 -2.71 4.59
CA PHE A 49 4.57 -1.71 4.27
C PHE A 49 5.36 -2.08 3.01
N ALA A 50 5.82 -3.33 2.88
CA ALA A 50 6.50 -3.81 1.69
C ALA A 50 5.63 -3.70 0.43
N SER A 51 4.35 -4.09 0.54
CA SER A 51 3.39 -3.96 -0.56
C SER A 51 3.19 -2.50 -1.00
N ALA A 52 3.18 -1.56 -0.05
CA ALA A 52 3.06 -0.14 -0.33
C ALA A 52 4.32 0.41 -1.03
N CYS A 53 5.52 0.06 -0.57
CA CYS A 53 6.77 0.49 -1.17
C CYS A 53 6.98 -0.03 -2.60
N VAL A 54 6.49 -1.24 -2.92
CA VAL A 54 6.58 -1.81 -4.27
C VAL A 54 5.59 -1.16 -5.24
N SER A 55 4.41 -0.74 -4.76
CA SER A 55 3.36 -0.17 -5.61
C SER A 55 3.74 1.16 -6.26
N GLU A 56 4.72 1.88 -5.71
CA GLU A 56 5.24 3.13 -6.28
C GLU A 56 6.08 2.92 -7.55
N ALA A 57 6.54 1.68 -7.83
CA ALA A 57 7.29 1.37 -9.05
C ALA A 57 6.41 1.14 -10.30
N GLY A 58 5.07 1.09 -10.15
CA GLY A 58 4.14 0.66 -11.21
C GLY A 58 3.13 1.71 -11.70
N ALA A 59 3.07 2.91 -11.10
CA ALA A 59 1.92 3.82 -11.26
C ALA A 59 2.11 4.97 -12.28
N THR A 60 3.04 4.87 -13.23
CA THR A 60 3.12 5.80 -14.39
C THR A 60 2.79 5.12 -15.73
N ALA A 61 1.90 4.12 -15.75
CA ALA A 61 1.52 3.46 -17.01
C ALA A 61 0.10 2.88 -17.00
N ALA A 62 -0.94 3.69 -16.77
CA ALA A 62 -2.30 3.28 -17.16
C ALA A 62 -3.26 4.46 -17.34
N THR A 63 -2.95 5.36 -18.29
CA THR A 63 -4.03 6.04 -19.03
C THR A 63 -4.62 5.02 -20.00
N ILE A 64 -5.39 4.05 -19.48
CA ILE A 64 -6.24 3.23 -20.34
C ILE A 64 -7.44 4.11 -20.69
N THR A 65 -7.42 4.66 -21.89
CA THR A 65 -8.62 5.11 -22.59
C THR A 65 -9.53 3.90 -22.75
N VAL A 66 -10.48 3.71 -21.83
CA VAL A 66 -11.64 2.83 -22.07
C VAL A 66 -12.44 3.49 -23.18
N GLY A 67 -12.19 3.05 -24.41
CA GLY A 67 -12.76 3.69 -25.60
C GLY A 67 -12.52 2.96 -26.92
N GLN A 68 -12.27 1.66 -26.94
CA GLN A 68 -12.22 0.92 -28.20
C GLN A 68 -12.88 -0.45 -28.11
N TRP A 69 -14.21 -0.43 -28.13
CA TRP A 69 -15.02 -1.57 -28.53
C TRP A 69 -15.37 -1.42 -30.02
N GLN A 70 -14.82 -2.27 -30.87
CA GLN A 70 -15.13 -2.32 -32.32
C GLN A 70 -15.79 -3.67 -32.65
N PRO A 71 -17.12 -3.73 -32.83
CA PRO A 71 -17.87 -4.98 -33.09
C PRO A 71 -17.82 -5.49 -34.55
N ALA A 72 -17.06 -4.87 -35.44
CA ALA A 72 -17.13 -5.15 -36.89
C ALA A 72 -16.43 -6.46 -37.35
N ALA A 73 -15.87 -7.27 -36.45
CA ALA A 73 -15.10 -8.47 -36.80
C ALA A 73 -15.89 -9.79 -36.80
N MET A 74 -17.21 -9.77 -36.57
CA MET A 74 -18.03 -10.99 -36.42
C MET A 74 -19.14 -11.09 -37.48
N ALA A 75 -18.76 -11.19 -38.75
CA ALA A 75 -19.67 -11.61 -39.81
C ALA A 75 -18.98 -12.64 -40.70
N ARG A 76 -19.21 -13.91 -40.39
CA ARG A 76 -19.04 -15.07 -41.28
C ARG A 76 -20.28 -15.92 -41.17
#